data_AF-A0A4R1MYT3-F1
#
_entry.id   AF-A0A4R1MYT3-F1
#
_cell.length_a   1.000
_cell.length_b   1.000
_cell.length_c   1.000
_cell.angle_alpha   90.00
_cell.angle_beta   90.00
_cell.angle_gamma   90.00
#
_symmetry.space_group_name_H-M   'P 1'
#
loop_
_entity.id
_entity.type
_entity.pdbx_description
1 polymer ?
#
loop_
_entity_poly.entity_id
_entity_poly.type
_entity_poly.pdbx_seq_one_letter_code
_entity_poly.pdbx_strand_id
1 'polypeptide(L)' 'MADRIISSRTHDAYMTVKDHVADGWVASVCIVRKGAAKGKELIKLDTFFEREDVAWESVETLARAELNNLK' A
#
# COMPACT_ATOMS: atom_id res chain seq x y z
N MET A 1 -10.56 8.37 3.69
CA MET A 1 -9.50 7.34 3.62
C MET A 1 -10.06 6.21 2.79
N ALA A 2 -9.37 5.83 1.72
CA ALA A 2 -9.77 4.70 0.88
C ALA A 2 -8.74 3.60 1.01
N ASP A 3 -9.20 2.39 1.31
CA ASP A 3 -8.39 1.19 1.47
C ASP A 3 -8.63 0.25 0.28
N ARG A 4 -7.54 -0.30 -0.27
CA ARG A 4 -7.57 -1.34 -1.32
C ARG A 4 -6.66 -2.48 -0.91
N ILE A 5 -6.96 -3.68 -1.40
CA ILE A 5 -6.17 -4.89 -1.09
C ILE A 5 -5.86 -5.62 -2.39
N ILE A 6 -4.60 -6.03 -2.56
CA ILE A 6 -4.20 -7.02 -3.56
C ILE A 6 -3.77 -8.28 -2.84
N SER A 7 -4.42 -9.38 -3.13
CA SER A 7 -4.10 -10.68 -2.55
C SER A 7 -3.25 -11.52 -3.50
N SER A 8 -2.20 -12.13 -2.97
CA SER A 8 -1.45 -13.21 -3.59
C SER A 8 -1.82 -14.56 -2.93
N ARG A 9 -1.12 -15.63 -3.31
CA ARG A 9 -1.31 -16.96 -2.72
C ARG A 9 -0.84 -17.02 -1.27
N THR A 10 0.22 -16.29 -0.93
CA THR A 10 0.92 -16.37 0.36
C THR A 10 0.84 -15.08 1.20
N HIS A 11 0.60 -13.93 0.56
CA HIS A 11 0.59 -12.62 1.19
C HIS A 11 -0.59 -11.78 0.71
N ASP A 12 -1.00 -10.80 1.51
CA ASP A 12 -1.94 -9.75 1.17
C ASP A 12 -1.25 -8.39 1.28
N ALA A 13 -1.40 -7.55 0.26
CA ALA A 13 -0.92 -6.18 0.25
C ALA A 13 -2.09 -5.22 0.48
N TYR A 14 -2.10 -4.58 1.64
CA TYR A 14 -3.04 -3.54 2.03
C TYR A 14 -2.48 -2.19 1.63
N MET A 15 -3.27 -1.43 0.89
CA MET A 15 -2.92 -0.12 0.39
C MET A 15 -3.91 0.90 0.92
N THR A 16 -3.40 2.01 1.41
CA THR A 16 -4.21 3.12 1.90
C THR A 16 -3.69 4.39 1.25
N VAL A 17 -4.59 5.16 0.64
CA VAL A 17 -4.31 6.54 0.23
C VAL A 17 -5.16 7.48 1.08
N LYS A 18 -4.50 8.47 1.66
CA LYS A 18 -5.15 9.48 2.49
C LYS A 18 -4.73 10.88 2.07
N ASP A 19 -5.69 11.79 2.10
CA ASP A 19 -5.45 13.22 1.98
C ASP A 19 -4.57 13.68 3.16
N HIS A 20 -3.55 14.46 2.85
CA HIS A 20 -2.62 15.05 3.78
C HIS A 20 -2.84 16.56 3.77
N VAL A 21 -2.88 17.15 4.97
CA VAL A 21 -3.30 18.53 5.32
C VAL A 21 -2.52 19.67 4.60
N ALA A 22 -1.60 19.34 3.69
CA ALA A 22 -0.80 20.27 2.89
C ALA A 22 -1.04 20.07 1.37
N ASP A 23 -2.30 19.96 0.94
CA ASP A 23 -2.71 19.83 -0.47
C ASP A 23 -2.08 18.64 -1.23
N GLY A 24 -1.93 17.49 -0.58
CA GLY A 24 -1.48 16.29 -1.27
C GLY A 24 -1.88 15.01 -0.60
N TRP A 25 -1.31 13.92 -1.09
CA TRP A 25 -1.78 12.56 -0.84
C TRP A 25 -0.62 11.71 -0.32
N VAL A 26 -0.86 11.02 0.78
CA VAL A 26 0.08 10.02 1.30
C VAL A 26 -0.44 8.65 0.92
N ALA A 27 0.42 7.90 0.23
CA ALA A 27 0.15 6.52 -0.13
C ALA A 27 0.97 5.58 0.75
N SER A 28 0.31 4.59 1.35
CA SER A 28 0.93 3.60 2.21
C SER A 28 0.59 2.20 1.77
N VAL A 29 1.60 1.31 1.75
CA VAL A 29 1.41 -0.13 1.55
C VAL A 29 1.95 -0.91 2.73
N CYS A 30 1.16 -1.87 3.21
CA CYS A 30 1.50 -2.84 4.23
C CYS A 30 1.29 -4.23 3.64
N ILE A 31 2.33 -5.07 3.67
CA ILE A 31 2.27 -6.42 3.14
C ILE A 31 2.36 -7.39 4.29
N VAL A 32 1.37 -8.27 4.38
CA VAL A 32 1.28 -9.26 5.45
C VAL A 32 1.18 -10.65 4.87
N ARG A 33 1.70 -11.65 5.59
CA ARG A 33 1.40 -13.04 5.24
C ARG A 33 -0.07 -13.34 5.46
N LYS A 34 -0.65 -14.20 4.61
CA LYS A 34 -2.00 -14.70 4.84
C LYS A 34 -2.08 -15.40 6.19
N GLY A 35 -3.06 -15.00 7.00
CA GLY A 35 -3.24 -15.49 8.37
C GLY A 35 -2.41 -14.77 9.43
N ALA A 36 -1.55 -13.82 9.04
CA ALA A 36 -0.90 -12.92 9.99
C ALA A 36 -1.82 -11.73 10.32
N ALA A 37 -1.82 -11.31 11.58
CA ALA A 37 -2.54 -10.11 12.00
C ALA A 37 -1.85 -8.86 11.45
N LYS A 38 -2.64 -7.89 10.95
CA LYS A 38 -2.22 -6.59 10.38
C LYS A 38 -1.47 -5.66 11.37
N GLY A 39 -0.94 -6.18 12.48
CA GLY A 39 -0.56 -5.39 13.65
C GLY A 39 0.85 -4.81 13.64
N LYS A 40 1.79 -5.33 12.83
CA LYS A 40 3.22 -4.94 12.92
C LYS A 40 4.05 -5.04 11.62
N GLU A 41 3.46 -5.25 10.45
CA GLU A 41 4.26 -5.44 9.23
C GLU A 41 4.54 -4.11 8.49
N LEU A 42 5.76 -4.03 7.94
CA LEU A 42 6.40 -2.85 7.36
C LEU A 42 5.45 -2.00 6.51
N ILE A 43 5.28 -0.74 6.91
CA ILE A 43 4.84 0.33 6.01
C ILE A 43 6.02 0.59 5.06
N LYS A 44 5.93 0.11 3.81
CA LYS A 44 7.04 0.21 2.85
C LYS A 44 7.05 1.51 2.05
N LEU A 45 5.94 2.25 2.02
CA LEU A 45 5.83 3.52 1.33
C LEU A 45 5.17 4.53 2.27
N ASP A 46 5.86 5.64 2.51
CA ASP A 46 5.29 6.86 3.13
C ASP A 46 5.77 8.02 2.25
N THR A 47 5.23 8.07 1.03
CA THR A 47 5.62 9.04 0.02
C THR A 47 4.46 10.00 -0.23
N PHE A 48 4.79 11.29 -0.34
CA PHE A 48 3.86 12.36 -0.65
C PHE A 48 3.69 12.51 -2.16
N PHE A 49 2.44 12.70 -2.58
CA PHE A 49 2.06 12.90 -3.98
C PHE A 49 1.14 14.10 -4.11
N GLU A 50 1.27 14.86 -5.18
CA GLU A 50 0.41 16.02 -5.46
C GLU A 50 -0.99 15.61 -5.93
N ARG A 51 -1.18 14.35 -6.38
CA ARG A 51 -2.44 13.85 -6.95
C ARG A 51 -2.82 12.47 -6.42
N GLU A 52 -4.12 12.27 -6.15
CA GLU A 52 -4.65 10.99 -5.66
C GLU A 52 -4.41 9.84 -6.64
N ASP A 53 -4.62 10.07 -7.94
CA ASP A 53 -4.43 9.04 -8.97
C ASP A 53 -2.99 8.52 -8.98
N VAL A 54 -2.00 9.42 -8.83
CA VAL A 54 -0.57 9.10 -8.84
C VAL A 54 -0.18 8.35 -7.55
N ALA A 55 -0.75 8.76 -6.42
CA ALA A 55 -0.61 8.04 -5.16
C ALA A 55 -1.11 6.59 -5.28
N TRP A 56 -2.28 6.40 -5.91
CA TRP A 56 -2.85 5.07 -6.16
C TRP A 56 -2.02 4.22 -7.14
N GLU A 57 -1.60 4.78 -8.27
CA GLU A 57 -0.78 4.04 -9.25
C GLU A 57 0.56 3.61 -8.65
N SER A 58 1.19 4.50 -7.88
CA SER A 58 2.49 4.25 -7.25
C SER A 58 2.40 3.16 -6.19
N VAL A 59 1.40 3.24 -5.30
CA VAL A 59 1.21 2.23 -4.24
C VAL A 59 0.79 0.88 -4.80
N GLU A 60 0.00 0.87 -5.89
CA GLU A 60 -0.40 -0.37 -6.57
C GLU A 60 0.80 -1.05 -7.25
N THR A 61 1.61 -0.27 -7.96
CA THR A 61 2.82 -0.77 -8.63
C THR A 61 3.78 -1.38 -7.62
N LEU A 62 4.02 -0.69 -6.51
CA LEU A 62 4.88 -1.20 -5.43
C LEU A 62 4.30 -2.47 -4.80
N ALA A 63 2.99 -2.47 -4.47
CA ALA A 63 2.32 -3.65 -3.91
C ALA A 63 2.47 -4.87 -4.81
N ARG A 64 2.26 -4.71 -6.13
CA ARG A 64 2.43 -5.80 -7.10
C ARG A 64 3.87 -6.28 -7.20
N ALA A 65 4.83 -5.37 -7.26
CA ALA A 65 6.26 -5.71 -7.35
C ALA A 65 6.72 -6.50 -6.11
N GLU A 66 6.33 -6.04 -4.93
CA GLU A 66 6.64 -6.70 -3.67
C GLU A 66 5.96 -8.08 -3.55
N LEU A 67 4.68 -8.19 -3.90
CA LEU A 67 4.00 -9.49 -3.92
C LEU A 67 4.63 -10.47 -4.90
N ASN A 68 5.22 -9.98 -6.00
CA ASN A 68 5.95 -10.82 -6.95
C ASN A 68 7.32 -11.25 -6.40
N ASN A 69 8.01 -10.39 -5.66
CA ASN A 69 9.26 -10.75 -4.97
C ASN A 69 9.04 -11.73 -3.81
N LEU A 70 7.84 -11.75 -3.22
CA LEU A 70 7.45 -12.61 -2.09
C LEU A 70 6.75 -13.91 -2.53
N LYS A 71 6.70 -14.20 -3.84
CA LYS A 71 6.20 -15.46 -4.41
C LYS A 71 7.18 -16.60 -4.15
#